data_AF-A0A2G2PEH5-F1
#
_entry.id   AF-A0A2G2PEH5-F1
#
_cell.length_a   1.000
_cell.length_b   1.000
_cell.length_c   1.000
_cell.angle_alpha   90.00
_cell.angle_beta   90.00
_cell.angle_gamma   90.00
#
_symmetry.space_group_name_H-M   'P 1'
#
loop_
_entity.id
_entity.type
_entity.pdbx_description
1 polymer ?
#
loop_
_entity_poly.entity_id
_entity_poly.type
_entity_poly.pdbx_seq_one_letter_code
_entity_poly.pdbx_strand_id
1 'polypeptide(L)'
;MTQISSKGIQDSLVQEAIFAASAAVHQVLSGAWDENSIEPGGLISTSRVINLMNNDCDEKTKRRPGHINQTRHRRCLDDNTTTALNTAGGTTDDLNDEAKAISSSIYSSFTSAADGYKQDFNSTITVENLAAVAGAKLITVNISLSSGAKPVTVLRAYSYNIGEISYHRQSY
;
A
#
# COMPACT_ATOMS: atom_id res chain seq x y z
N MET A 1 -13.56 24.16 -33.05
CA MET A 1 -12.72 22.96 -33.30
C MET A 1 -11.53 22.85 -32.34
N THR A 2 -11.05 23.96 -31.76
CA THR A 2 -10.00 24.02 -30.72
C THR A 2 -10.36 23.34 -29.39
N GLN A 3 -11.63 23.39 -28.99
CA GLN A 3 -12.12 22.85 -27.71
C GLN A 3 -12.14 21.31 -27.64
N ILE A 4 -12.25 20.63 -28.79
CA ILE A 4 -12.24 19.16 -28.87
C ILE A 4 -10.83 18.63 -28.72
N SER A 5 -9.86 19.32 -29.33
CA SER A 5 -8.43 19.00 -29.20
C SER A 5 -7.99 19.15 -27.74
N SER A 6 -8.29 20.29 -27.09
CA SER A 6 -7.89 20.51 -25.69
C SER A 6 -8.50 19.52 -24.69
N LYS A 7 -9.70 19.00 -24.96
CA LYS A 7 -10.35 18.00 -24.08
C LYS A 7 -9.72 16.62 -24.19
N GLY A 8 -9.50 16.11 -25.42
CA GLY A 8 -8.87 14.79 -25.59
C GLY A 8 -7.44 14.73 -25.03
N ILE A 9 -6.76 15.86 -25.08
CA ILE A 9 -5.46 16.13 -24.48
C ILE A 9 -5.50 16.02 -22.95
N GLN A 10 -6.48 16.65 -22.30
CA GLN A 10 -6.64 16.58 -20.85
C GLN A 10 -7.01 15.17 -20.40
N ASP A 11 -7.90 14.49 -21.13
CA ASP A 11 -8.29 13.11 -20.84
C ASP A 11 -7.08 12.15 -20.94
N SER A 12 -6.18 12.37 -21.92
CA SER A 12 -4.94 11.59 -22.04
C SER A 12 -3.97 11.84 -20.86
N LEU A 13 -3.83 13.09 -20.41
CA LEU A 13 -2.96 13.42 -19.27
C LEU A 13 -3.50 12.87 -17.94
N VAL A 14 -4.83 12.85 -17.78
CA VAL A 14 -5.47 12.23 -16.61
C VAL A 14 -5.25 10.72 -16.62
N GLN A 15 -5.32 10.05 -17.77
CA GLN A 15 -5.01 8.63 -17.88
C GLN A 15 -3.55 8.33 -17.51
N GLU A 16 -2.61 9.13 -18.00
CA GLU A 16 -1.19 9.01 -17.63
C GLU A 16 -0.99 9.20 -16.12
N ALA A 17 -1.66 10.17 -15.51
CA ALA A 17 -1.60 10.41 -14.07
C ALA A 17 -2.19 9.23 -13.27
N ILE A 18 -3.26 8.61 -13.76
CA ILE A 18 -3.84 7.40 -13.16
C ILE A 18 -2.85 6.23 -13.26
N PHE A 19 -2.18 6.03 -14.39
CA PHE A 19 -1.17 4.98 -14.54
C PHE A 19 0.02 5.21 -13.61
N ALA A 20 0.53 6.44 -13.53
CA ALA A 20 1.63 6.77 -12.61
C ALA A 20 1.23 6.57 -11.13
N ALA A 21 0.04 7.04 -10.74
CA ALA A 21 -0.50 6.81 -9.41
C ALA A 21 -0.73 5.32 -9.10
N SER A 22 -1.09 4.51 -10.08
CA SER A 22 -1.25 3.06 -9.90
C SER A 22 0.09 2.35 -9.61
N ALA A 23 1.19 2.82 -10.21
CA ALA A 23 2.52 2.29 -9.91
C ALA A 23 2.91 2.60 -8.45
N ALA A 24 2.55 3.78 -7.95
CA ALA A 24 2.74 4.14 -6.55
C ALA A 24 1.90 3.27 -5.59
N VAL A 25 0.65 2.95 -5.94
CA VAL A 25 -0.16 1.97 -5.19
C VAL A 25 0.53 0.61 -5.14
N HIS A 26 1.08 0.14 -6.26
CA HIS A 26 1.80 -1.13 -6.31
C HIS A 26 3.09 -1.11 -5.48
N GLN A 27 3.80 0.02 -5.45
CA GLN A 27 4.96 0.18 -4.57
C GLN A 27 4.54 0.02 -3.11
N VAL A 28 3.48 0.72 -2.68
CA VAL A 28 2.95 0.57 -1.31
C VAL A 28 2.58 -0.89 -1.03
N LEU A 29 1.81 -1.52 -1.91
CA LEU A 29 1.38 -2.92 -1.75
C LEU A 29 2.52 -3.94 -1.73
N SER A 30 3.74 -3.57 -2.12
CA SER A 30 4.90 -4.45 -2.10
C SER A 30 5.58 -4.53 -0.74
N GLY A 31 5.32 -3.58 0.16
CA GLY A 31 5.82 -3.58 1.53
C GLY A 31 5.14 -4.62 2.43
N ALA A 32 5.72 -4.85 3.61
CA ALA A 32 5.10 -5.69 4.63
C ALA A 32 3.77 -5.06 5.09
N TRP A 33 2.80 -5.90 5.49
CA TRP A 33 1.47 -5.39 5.89
C TRP A 33 1.53 -4.43 7.09
N ASP A 34 2.45 -4.67 8.02
CA ASP A 34 2.66 -3.86 9.22
C ASP A 34 4.03 -4.15 9.82
N GLU A 35 4.67 -3.16 10.44
CA GLU A 35 5.92 -3.33 11.22
C GLU A 35 5.80 -4.48 12.23
N ASN A 36 4.68 -4.55 12.96
CA ASN A 36 4.46 -5.60 13.96
C ASN A 36 4.14 -6.97 13.35
N SER A 37 4.03 -7.08 12.03
CA SER A 37 3.85 -8.38 11.36
C SER A 37 5.16 -9.18 11.30
N ILE A 38 6.29 -8.61 11.71
CA ILE A 38 7.59 -9.27 11.69
C ILE A 38 8.03 -9.51 13.12
N GLU A 39 8.50 -10.73 13.41
CA GLU A 39 8.91 -11.08 14.78
C GLU A 39 10.19 -10.34 15.18
N PRO A 40 10.23 -9.71 16.38
CA PRO A 40 11.41 -9.02 16.87
C PRO A 40 12.62 -9.96 16.95
N GLY A 41 13.72 -9.61 16.27
CA GLY A 41 14.94 -10.43 16.25
C GLY A 41 14.81 -11.74 15.45
N GLY A 42 13.72 -11.91 14.68
CA GLY A 42 13.55 -13.04 13.79
C GLY A 42 14.59 -12.99 12.66
N LEU A 43 15.33 -14.09 12.47
CA LEU A 43 16.19 -14.31 11.29
C LEU A 43 15.38 -14.35 9.97
N ILE A 44 14.05 -14.33 10.06
CA ILE A 44 13.12 -14.57 8.97
C ILE A 44 12.49 -13.25 8.56
N SER A 45 12.96 -12.69 7.44
CA SER A 45 12.46 -11.47 6.79
C SER A 45 11.10 -11.69 6.08
N THR A 46 10.17 -12.40 6.69
CA THR A 46 8.83 -12.61 6.10
C THR A 46 7.75 -12.17 7.07
N SER A 47 6.87 -11.29 6.59
CA SER A 47 5.68 -10.85 7.33
C SER A 47 4.80 -12.06 7.69
N ARG A 48 4.35 -12.13 8.94
CA ARG A 48 3.42 -13.12 9.50
C ARG A 48 2.07 -12.46 9.81
N VAL A 49 1.08 -13.28 10.14
CA VAL A 49 -0.25 -12.77 10.46
C VAL A 49 -0.34 -12.28 11.90
N ILE A 50 -0.74 -11.02 12.09
CA ILE A 50 -1.09 -10.48 13.42
C ILE A 50 -2.46 -11.04 13.85
N ASN A 51 -2.58 -11.49 15.09
CA ASN A 51 -3.85 -11.97 15.64
C ASN A 51 -4.73 -10.79 16.08
N LEU A 52 -5.63 -10.31 15.21
CA LEU A 52 -6.42 -9.09 15.44
C LEU A 52 -7.83 -9.33 15.99
N MET A 53 -8.29 -10.58 16.00
CA MET A 53 -9.57 -10.98 16.59
C MET A 53 -9.35 -12.14 17.57
N ASN A 54 -10.25 -12.29 18.54
CA ASN A 54 -10.23 -13.47 19.42
C ASN A 54 -10.35 -14.75 18.56
N ASN A 55 -9.35 -15.63 18.68
CA ASN A 55 -9.23 -16.89 17.94
C ASN A 55 -9.14 -16.76 16.41
N ASP A 56 -8.63 -15.64 15.88
CA ASP A 56 -8.31 -15.59 14.44
C ASP A 56 -7.21 -16.60 14.09
N CYS A 57 -6.22 -16.70 14.98
CA CYS A 57 -5.12 -17.64 14.93
C CYS A 57 -5.29 -18.77 15.95
N ASP A 58 -5.20 -20.02 15.48
CA ASP A 58 -5.18 -21.18 16.36
C ASP A 58 -3.89 -21.20 17.20
N GLU A 59 -4.02 -21.33 18.52
CA GLU A 59 -2.89 -21.22 19.45
C GLU A 59 -1.85 -22.32 19.29
N LYS A 60 -2.26 -23.51 18.86
CA LYS A 60 -1.38 -24.69 18.77
C LYS A 60 -0.65 -24.77 17.43
N THR A 61 -1.36 -24.46 16.36
CA THR A 61 -0.86 -24.58 14.99
C THR A 61 -0.36 -23.26 14.43
N LYS A 62 -0.65 -22.13 15.09
CA LYS A 62 -0.30 -20.76 14.68
C LYS A 62 -0.78 -20.45 13.26
N ARG A 63 -2.03 -20.81 12.97
CA ARG A 63 -2.64 -20.68 11.65
C ARG A 63 -4.08 -20.20 11.73
N ARG A 64 -4.51 -19.50 10.68
CA ARG A 64 -5.91 -19.09 10.50
C ARG A 64 -6.69 -20.14 9.71
N PRO A 65 -8.03 -20.16 9.81
CA PRO A 65 -8.87 -20.91 8.89
C PRO A 65 -8.49 -20.64 7.43
N GLY A 66 -8.32 -21.71 6.64
CA GLY A 66 -7.90 -21.63 5.23
C GLY A 66 -6.39 -21.64 5.00
N HIS A 67 -5.55 -21.58 6.05
CA HIS A 67 -4.11 -21.79 5.89
C HIS A 67 -3.80 -23.26 5.62
N ILE A 68 -2.85 -23.49 4.70
CA ILE A 68 -2.33 -24.83 4.43
C ILE A 68 -1.48 -25.29 5.62
N ASN A 69 -1.76 -26.50 6.12
CA ASN A 69 -1.02 -27.10 7.23
C ASN A 69 0.37 -27.60 6.78
N GLN A 70 1.28 -26.68 6.47
CA GLN A 70 2.67 -26.97 6.12
C GLN A 70 3.65 -26.02 6.82
N THR A 71 4.91 -26.44 6.95
CA THR A 71 5.88 -25.74 7.79
C THR A 71 6.29 -24.36 7.26
N ARG A 72 6.43 -24.23 5.94
CA ARG A 72 6.91 -23.00 5.28
C ARG A 72 5.79 -22.14 4.67
N HIS A 73 4.53 -22.44 4.99
CA HIS A 73 3.38 -21.64 4.57
C HIS A 73 3.08 -20.52 5.57
N ARG A 74 2.15 -19.64 5.19
CA ARG A 74 1.63 -18.53 6.00
C ARG A 74 1.29 -19.00 7.41
N ARG A 75 1.79 -18.27 8.40
CA ARG A 75 1.59 -18.51 9.82
C ARG A 75 1.28 -17.20 10.53
N CYS A 76 0.64 -17.32 11.67
CA CYS A 76 0.51 -16.22 12.60
C CYS A 76 1.80 -15.98 13.36
N LEU A 77 1.88 -14.81 13.99
CA LEU A 77 2.90 -14.54 15.00
C LEU A 77 2.80 -15.53 16.16
N ASP A 78 3.93 -15.79 16.80
CA ASP A 78 3.96 -16.60 18.01
C ASP A 78 3.33 -15.86 19.20
N ASP A 79 3.46 -14.53 19.24
CA ASP A 79 2.76 -13.64 20.16
C ASP A 79 1.35 -13.27 19.66
N ASN A 80 0.33 -13.62 20.45
CA ASN A 80 -1.08 -13.35 20.13
C ASN A 80 -1.57 -12.01 20.70
N THR A 81 -0.73 -11.27 21.42
CA THR A 81 -1.07 -9.98 22.06
C THR A 81 -0.67 -8.77 21.21
N THR A 82 0.08 -9.01 20.12
CA THR A 82 0.53 -7.99 19.19
C THR A 82 -0.65 -7.33 18.48
N THR A 83 -0.66 -6.00 18.44
CA THR A 83 -1.65 -5.20 17.72
C THR A 83 -1.04 -4.62 16.44
N ALA A 84 -1.87 -4.36 15.44
CA ALA A 84 -1.40 -3.66 14.23
C ALA A 84 -1.06 -2.21 14.55
N LEU A 85 0.04 -1.72 13.99
CA LEU A 85 0.37 -0.31 13.98
C LEU A 85 -0.35 0.39 12.82
N ASN A 86 -0.38 1.71 12.87
CA ASN A 86 -0.95 2.51 11.78
C ASN A 86 -0.15 3.81 11.61
N THR A 87 1.16 3.69 11.76
CA THR A 87 2.09 4.81 11.83
C THR A 87 3.30 4.47 11.00
N ALA A 88 3.77 5.43 10.20
CA ALA A 88 5.04 5.32 9.51
C ALA A 88 6.21 5.44 10.51
N GLY A 89 7.33 4.79 10.18
CA GLY A 89 8.58 4.67 10.92
C GLY A 89 8.77 3.25 11.43
N GLY A 90 10.00 2.93 11.84
CA GLY A 90 10.31 1.59 12.32
C GLY A 90 11.68 1.14 11.82
N THR A 91 11.90 -0.17 11.92
CA THR A 91 13.09 -0.83 11.39
C THR A 91 12.81 -1.65 10.14
N THR A 92 11.53 -1.89 9.82
CA THR A 92 11.13 -2.59 8.61
C THR A 92 10.28 -1.70 7.71
N ASP A 93 10.41 -1.87 6.40
CA ASP A 93 9.58 -1.15 5.45
C ASP A 93 8.18 -1.79 5.39
N ASP A 94 7.17 -1.04 5.83
CA ASP A 94 5.77 -1.45 5.79
C ASP A 94 4.88 -0.57 4.89
N LEU A 95 3.59 -0.92 4.77
CA LEU A 95 2.63 -0.16 3.96
C LEU A 95 2.56 1.33 4.33
N ASN A 96 2.72 1.66 5.61
CA ASN A 96 2.58 3.01 6.11
C ASN A 96 3.82 3.86 5.80
N ASP A 97 5.01 3.25 5.75
CA ASP A 97 6.26 3.88 5.33
C ASP A 97 6.28 4.25 3.85
N GLU A 98 5.94 3.28 3.00
CA GLU A 98 5.91 3.49 1.55
C GLU A 98 4.90 4.57 1.16
N ALA A 99 3.76 4.66 1.86
CA ALA A 99 2.76 5.69 1.60
C ALA A 99 3.24 7.11 1.92
N LYS A 100 4.07 7.26 2.97
CA LYS A 100 4.61 8.57 3.38
C LYS A 100 5.63 9.10 2.38
N ALA A 101 6.39 8.23 1.71
CA ALA A 101 7.41 8.62 0.73
C ALA A 101 6.84 9.22 -0.57
N ILE A 102 5.57 8.95 -0.92
CA ILE A 102 5.05 9.18 -2.28
C ILE A 102 4.11 10.41 -2.40
N SER A 103 4.02 11.27 -1.39
CA SER A 103 3.26 12.53 -1.50
C SER A 103 4.08 13.58 -2.28
N SER A 104 4.03 13.52 -3.62
CA SER A 104 4.83 14.39 -4.50
C SER A 104 4.16 14.65 -5.85
N SER A 105 4.78 15.52 -6.66
CA SER A 105 4.37 15.79 -8.04
C SER A 105 4.55 14.53 -8.88
N ILE A 106 3.53 14.14 -9.63
CA ILE A 106 3.55 12.98 -10.53
C ILE A 106 4.52 13.23 -11.70
N TYR A 107 4.68 14.49 -12.10
CA TYR A 107 5.57 14.90 -13.19
C TYR A 107 6.66 15.85 -12.67
N SER A 108 7.89 15.67 -13.12
CA SER A 108 8.94 16.66 -12.97
C SER A 108 8.99 17.51 -14.25
N SER A 109 8.64 18.79 -14.17
CA SER A 109 8.79 19.70 -15.30
C SER A 109 10.27 19.98 -15.53
N PHE A 110 10.87 19.37 -16.56
CA PHE A 110 12.26 19.63 -16.95
C PHE A 110 12.40 20.77 -17.98
N THR A 111 11.30 21.33 -18.49
CA THR A 111 11.34 22.37 -19.53
C THR A 111 10.16 23.35 -19.40
N SER A 112 10.47 24.62 -19.23
CA SER A 112 9.54 25.77 -19.21
C SER A 112 8.78 26.04 -20.54
N ALA A 113 8.95 25.17 -21.55
CA ALA A 113 8.35 25.34 -22.87
C ALA A 113 6.93 24.74 -23.00
N ALA A 114 6.41 24.06 -21.97
CA ALA A 114 5.12 23.34 -22.01
C ALA A 114 4.08 23.84 -20.98
N ASP A 115 4.33 24.99 -20.33
CA ASP A 115 3.51 25.56 -19.26
C ASP A 115 2.04 25.82 -19.64
N GLY A 116 1.74 25.92 -20.95
CA GLY A 116 0.37 26.16 -21.43
C GLY A 116 -0.51 24.90 -21.56
N TYR A 117 0.08 23.70 -21.49
CA TYR A 117 -0.62 22.45 -21.84
C TYR A 117 -0.56 21.38 -20.75
N LYS A 118 0.58 21.23 -20.08
CA LYS A 118 0.75 20.24 -19.01
C LYS A 118 0.38 20.89 -17.68
N GLN A 119 -0.80 20.56 -17.16
CA GLN A 119 -1.12 20.89 -15.76
C GLN A 119 -0.33 19.96 -14.86
N ASP A 120 0.28 20.49 -13.80
CA ASP A 120 0.96 19.65 -12.81
C ASP A 120 -0.10 18.87 -12.02
N PHE A 121 0.09 17.55 -11.94
CA PHE A 121 -0.74 16.67 -11.12
C PHE A 121 0.05 16.25 -9.89
N ASN A 122 -0.61 16.31 -8.73
CA ASN A 122 -0.07 15.82 -7.47
C ASN A 122 -0.81 14.55 -7.06
N SER A 123 -0.07 13.62 -6.45
CA SER A 123 -0.67 12.47 -5.78
C SER A 123 -0.41 12.54 -4.28
N THR A 124 -1.44 12.27 -3.49
CA THR A 124 -1.29 12.00 -2.05
C THR A 124 -1.77 10.58 -1.76
N ILE A 125 -0.97 9.84 -1.00
CA ILE A 125 -1.28 8.47 -0.61
C ILE A 125 -1.50 8.42 0.89
N THR A 126 -2.59 7.77 1.28
CA THR A 126 -2.92 7.54 2.69
C THR A 126 -3.23 6.07 2.92
N VAL A 127 -2.74 5.54 4.03
CA VAL A 127 -3.03 4.17 4.49
C VAL A 127 -3.75 4.25 5.82
N GLU A 128 -4.88 3.56 5.92
CA GLU A 128 -5.70 3.56 7.12
C GLU A 128 -6.23 2.15 7.44
N ASN A 129 -6.28 1.80 8.72
CA ASN A 129 -6.94 0.59 9.17
C ASN A 129 -8.47 0.71 9.03
N LEU A 130 -9.11 -0.28 8.40
CA LEU A 130 -10.56 -0.32 8.26
C LEU A 130 -11.20 -0.89 9.53
N ALA A 131 -11.81 -0.03 10.34
CA ALA A 131 -12.52 -0.47 11.56
C ALA A 131 -13.62 -1.51 11.30
N ALA A 132 -14.26 -1.45 10.12
CA ALA A 132 -15.33 -2.38 9.74
C ALA A 132 -14.83 -3.78 9.33
N VAL A 133 -13.55 -3.93 8.99
CA VAL A 133 -12.96 -5.18 8.50
C VAL A 133 -11.61 -5.37 9.18
N ALA A 134 -11.59 -6.09 10.31
CA ALA A 134 -10.33 -6.27 11.03
C ALA A 134 -9.31 -7.01 10.17
N GLY A 135 -8.06 -6.55 10.21
CA GLY A 135 -6.99 -7.05 9.37
C GLY A 135 -7.02 -6.54 7.93
N ALA A 136 -7.81 -5.51 7.61
CA ALA A 136 -7.74 -4.82 6.33
C ALA A 136 -7.25 -3.38 6.50
N LYS A 137 -6.35 -2.96 5.60
CA LYS A 137 -5.91 -1.58 5.41
C LYS A 137 -6.44 -1.07 4.07
N LEU A 138 -7.01 0.14 4.07
CA LEU A 138 -7.38 0.88 2.87
C LEU A 138 -6.23 1.79 2.47
N ILE A 139 -5.75 1.62 1.24
CA ILE A 139 -4.81 2.51 0.59
C ILE A 139 -5.64 3.41 -0.33
N THR A 140 -5.57 4.72 -0.11
CA THR A 140 -6.26 5.72 -0.94
C THR A 140 -5.22 6.61 -1.60
N VAL A 141 -5.31 6.75 -2.92
CA VAL A 141 -4.51 7.71 -3.69
C VAL A 141 -5.41 8.76 -4.28
N ASN A 142 -5.23 10.00 -3.83
CA ASN A 142 -5.92 11.14 -4.39
C ASN A 142 -5.04 11.79 -5.44
N ILE A 143 -5.56 11.92 -6.65
CA ILE A 143 -4.91 12.63 -7.76
C ILE A 143 -5.59 13.98 -7.88
N SER A 144 -4.85 15.07 -7.67
CA SER A 144 -5.37 16.44 -7.77
C SER A 144 -4.55 17.27 -8.73
N LEU A 145 -5.17 18.32 -9.28
CA LEU A 145 -4.45 19.36 -9.98
C LEU A 145 -3.67 20.21 -8.98
N SER A 146 -2.49 20.70 -9.35
CA SER A 146 -1.69 21.61 -8.54
C SER A 146 -2.44 22.89 -8.16
N SER A 147 -3.37 23.35 -9.01
CA SER A 147 -4.19 24.55 -8.79
C SER A 147 -5.50 24.30 -8.02
N GLY A 148 -5.81 23.06 -7.61
CA GLY A 148 -7.12 22.71 -7.08
C GLY A 148 -7.06 21.70 -5.92
N ALA A 149 -7.76 22.01 -4.82
CA ALA A 149 -7.81 21.15 -3.64
C ALA A 149 -8.70 19.89 -3.81
N LYS A 150 -9.52 19.81 -4.86
CA LYS A 150 -10.41 18.67 -5.10
C LYS A 150 -9.71 17.60 -5.94
N PRO A 151 -9.81 16.32 -5.55
CA PRO A 151 -9.27 15.23 -6.36
C PRO A 151 -10.03 15.15 -7.69
N VAL A 152 -9.28 15.04 -8.78
CA VAL A 152 -9.78 14.70 -10.11
C VAL A 152 -10.19 13.23 -10.15
N THR A 153 -9.44 12.36 -9.48
CA THR A 153 -9.70 10.92 -9.38
C THR A 153 -9.13 10.37 -8.09
N VAL A 154 -9.75 9.30 -7.60
CA VAL A 154 -9.33 8.58 -6.39
C VAL A 154 -9.16 7.11 -6.73
N LEU A 155 -7.97 6.56 -6.47
CA LEU A 155 -7.72 5.13 -6.54
C LEU A 155 -7.78 4.54 -5.13
N ARG A 156 -8.33 3.33 -5.02
CA ARG A 156 -8.46 2.61 -3.75
C ARG A 156 -7.97 1.18 -3.92
N ALA A 157 -7.16 0.74 -2.98
CA ALA A 157 -6.72 -0.65 -2.88
C ALA A 157 -6.88 -1.14 -1.43
N TYR A 158 -7.13 -2.43 -1.28
CA TYR A 158 -7.26 -3.07 0.02
C TYR A 158 -6.10 -4.03 0.20
N SER A 159 -5.40 -3.92 1.33
CA SER A 159 -4.38 -4.87 1.74
C SER A 159 -4.83 -5.61 3.00
N TYR A 160 -4.62 -6.92 3.02
CA TYR A 160 -5.09 -7.80 4.08
C TYR A 160 -3.93 -8.46 4.83
N ASN A 161 -4.11 -8.60 6.13
CA ASN A 161 -3.24 -9.30 7.05
C ASN A 161 -3.29 -10.83 6.83
N ILE A 162 -2.63 -11.29 5.77
CA ILE A 162 -2.59 -12.71 5.37
C ILE A 162 -1.20 -13.32 5.52
N GLY A 163 -0.17 -12.51 5.79
CA GLY A 163 1.21 -12.95 5.91
C GLY A 163 1.80 -13.52 4.61
N GLU A 164 3.09 -13.80 4.66
CA GLU A 164 3.90 -14.26 3.55
C GLU A 164 4.17 -15.76 3.61
N ILE A 165 4.56 -16.32 2.46
CA ILE A 165 5.00 -17.70 2.35
C ILE A 165 6.53 -17.71 2.42
N SER A 166 7.09 -18.58 3.27
CA SER A 166 8.54 -18.65 3.52
C SER A 166 9.30 -19.53 2.52
N TYR A 167 8.60 -20.29 1.67
CA TYR A 167 9.19 -21.31 0.77
C TYR A 167 10.31 -20.80 -0.16
N HIS A 168 10.22 -19.56 -0.66
CA HIS A 168 11.15 -19.04 -1.68
C HIS A 168 12.23 -18.08 -1.15
N ARG A 169 12.11 -17.58 0.09
CA ARG A 169 13.13 -16.72 0.71
C ARG A 169 14.15 -17.49 1.55
N GLN A 170 13.86 -18.75 1.88
CA GLN A 170 14.77 -19.65 2.61
C GLN A 170 15.34 -20.72 1.67
N SER A 171 16.16 -20.30 0.71
CA SER A 171 17.04 -21.21 -0.05
C SER A 171 18.47 -21.05 0.45
N TYR A 172 18.90 -22.06 1.21
CA TYR A 172 20.25 -22.35 1.74
C TYR A 172 20.83 -21.36 2.74
#